data_AF-A0A5R8WKL3-F1
#
_entry.id   AF-A0A5R8WKL3-F1
#
_cell.length_a   1.000
_cell.length_b   1.000
_cell.length_c   1.000
_cell.angle_alpha   90.00
_cell.angle_beta   90.00
_cell.angle_gamma   90.00
#
_symmetry.space_group_name_H-M   'P 1'
#
loop_
_entity.id
_entity.type
_entity.pdbx_description
1 polymer ?
#
loop_
_entity_poly.entity_id
_entity_poly.type
_entity_poly.pdbx_seq_one_letter_code
_entity_poly.pdbx_strand_id
1 'polypeptide(L)'
;MSTHHISYADLSGIENKFSRLRQELNEVASDVNHIGREQSQMKSQLEQLIDDFAEFVDTDRKQKALQLAETRVGVLSQQLQTEFGYYAEIRRLAVGMLQGVDVGVLSDDTLRASTEEVMIKAPGYWLAPVLVTLAAWIRQDQTTMQRALAEALRRDDYKTTLFLVLVMRRLGRREASLQWLQRYFRHQDPRHLDREFVTLLEGIATGLFPPAARQLMQDHLSQWLNQLTEGGGFVEKQRRKWDEFMEATAGMVGPAAAAYPLLSEHATNWAELNLGYNRTHVHELLRQHFNNITSGAHDFSTSLKTQLDETLSRLVSNFDDEELPLRHEVHLNQLIVRNEGDKAAAQAQLAARDGLFDQQVDLLQLLTNALFDSELAGTTRVTQALALSVSQSWILEAHGTFTGRARQQAPAQAQLALDGWQGQSADGHNETALLDSQSSHYATIMQTELAKVAAPVGRFVGAGVLAAFGVWAAFNGGGLAMLGAVCIILAGVLGYTGWTAFTKTKQQVRDAVNERHRRAHEVLRGCLAELVDFRRDYSRRDAQAADLQQLLAHITPESFSSKTYETSRALA
;
A
#
# COMPACT_ATOMS: atom_id res chain seq x y z
N MET A 1 22.04 -100.62 -45.63
CA MET A 1 21.24 -100.55 -44.38
C MET A 1 21.77 -99.42 -43.53
N SER A 2 20.86 -98.74 -42.82
CA SER A 2 21.01 -97.53 -41.99
C SER A 2 21.01 -96.19 -42.73
N THR A 3 19.81 -95.80 -43.15
CA THR A 3 19.30 -94.43 -43.19
C THR A 3 19.24 -93.85 -41.78
N HIS A 4 19.86 -92.70 -41.54
CA HIS A 4 19.48 -91.81 -40.45
C HIS A 4 19.21 -90.41 -40.99
N HIS A 5 17.97 -89.97 -40.79
CA HIS A 5 17.41 -88.66 -41.09
C HIS A 5 18.12 -87.57 -40.29
N ILE A 6 18.50 -86.47 -40.98
CA ILE A 6 18.79 -85.19 -40.33
C ILE A 6 17.44 -84.48 -40.17
N SER A 7 17.01 -84.33 -38.91
CA SER A 7 15.82 -83.57 -38.51
C SER A 7 16.05 -82.08 -38.80
N TYR A 8 15.21 -81.45 -39.61
CA TYR A 8 15.16 -80.00 -39.74
C TYR A 8 14.67 -79.42 -38.41
N ALA A 9 15.50 -78.60 -37.76
CA ALA A 9 15.12 -77.91 -36.53
C ALA A 9 13.90 -77.01 -36.78
N ASP A 10 12.83 -77.25 -36.03
CA ASP A 10 11.56 -76.55 -36.13
C ASP A 10 11.69 -75.10 -35.59
N LEU A 11 11.90 -74.16 -36.50
CA LEU A 11 12.04 -72.71 -36.23
C LEU A 11 10.71 -72.02 -35.90
N SER A 12 9.57 -72.70 -36.13
CA SER A 12 8.23 -72.16 -35.84
C SER A 12 8.00 -71.93 -34.35
N GLY A 13 8.62 -72.74 -33.49
CA GLY A 13 8.57 -72.59 -32.03
C GLY A 13 9.33 -71.36 -31.53
N ILE A 14 10.37 -70.93 -32.24
CA ILE A 14 11.14 -69.72 -31.91
C ILE A 14 10.40 -68.47 -32.39
N GLU A 15 9.81 -68.50 -33.59
CA GLU A 15 9.03 -67.39 -34.13
C GLU A 15 7.77 -67.11 -33.31
N ASN A 16 7.09 -68.16 -32.84
CA ASN A 16 5.96 -68.04 -31.91
C ASN A 16 6.39 -67.47 -30.55
N LYS A 17 7.58 -67.82 -30.04
CA LYS A 17 8.13 -67.24 -28.81
C LYS A 17 8.56 -65.78 -29.01
N PHE A 18 9.10 -65.42 -30.17
CA PHE A 18 9.51 -64.05 -30.50
C PHE A 18 8.30 -63.13 -30.73
N SER A 19 7.24 -63.66 -31.32
CA SER A 19 5.93 -63.01 -31.45
C SER A 19 5.31 -62.72 -30.08
N ARG A 20 5.28 -63.72 -29.19
CA ARG A 20 4.82 -63.54 -27.80
C ARG A 20 5.68 -62.55 -27.02
N LEU A 21 7.00 -62.63 -27.14
CA LEU A 21 7.92 -61.66 -26.54
C LEU A 21 7.69 -60.24 -27.06
N ARG A 22 7.40 -60.05 -28.35
CA ARG A 22 7.04 -58.73 -28.90
C ARG A 22 5.71 -58.23 -28.35
N GLN A 23 4.74 -59.12 -28.18
CA GLN A 23 3.45 -58.77 -27.60
C GLN A 23 3.59 -58.39 -26.12
N GLU A 24 4.30 -59.19 -25.34
CA GLU A 24 4.64 -58.90 -23.94
C GLU A 24 5.47 -57.62 -23.81
N LEU A 25 6.43 -57.36 -24.70
CA LEU A 25 7.20 -56.10 -24.70
C LEU A 25 6.35 -54.88 -25.05
N ASN A 26 5.37 -55.02 -25.95
CA ASN A 26 4.43 -53.95 -26.28
C ASN A 26 3.44 -53.68 -25.14
N GLU A 27 3.01 -54.73 -24.43
CA GLU A 27 2.20 -54.63 -23.21
C GLU A 27 3.00 -53.95 -22.09
N VAL A 28 4.24 -54.35 -21.85
CA VAL A 28 5.15 -53.69 -20.88
C VAL A 28 5.42 -52.23 -21.26
N ALA A 29 5.63 -51.91 -22.54
CA ALA A 29 5.80 -50.53 -22.98
C ALA A 29 4.52 -49.68 -22.78
N SER A 30 3.34 -50.28 -22.94
CA SER A 30 2.06 -49.65 -22.63
C SER A 30 1.90 -49.42 -21.13
N ASP A 31 2.24 -50.40 -20.30
CA ASP A 31 2.18 -50.33 -18.85
C ASP A 31 3.15 -49.28 -18.28
N VAL A 32 4.37 -49.18 -18.83
CA VAL A 32 5.34 -48.15 -18.45
C VAL A 32 4.83 -46.74 -18.79
N ASN A 33 4.19 -46.56 -19.95
CA ASN A 33 3.55 -45.29 -20.32
C ASN A 33 2.30 -44.97 -19.48
N HIS A 34 1.63 -45.99 -18.97
CA HIS A 34 0.51 -45.82 -18.04
C HIS A 34 1.01 -45.41 -16.66
N ILE A 35 2.03 -46.09 -16.13
CA ILE A 35 2.69 -45.77 -14.86
C ILE A 35 3.30 -44.36 -14.90
N GLY A 36 3.94 -43.95 -16.00
CA GLY A 36 4.47 -42.59 -16.14
C GLY A 36 3.38 -41.51 -16.10
N ARG A 37 2.19 -41.80 -16.64
CA ARG A 37 1.03 -40.89 -16.57
C ARG A 37 0.43 -40.86 -15.17
N GLU A 38 0.27 -42.01 -14.52
CA GLU A 38 -0.21 -42.09 -13.13
C GLU A 38 0.74 -41.40 -12.15
N GLN A 39 2.06 -41.54 -12.34
CA GLN A 39 3.07 -40.86 -11.53
C GLN A 39 3.00 -39.34 -11.71
N SER A 40 2.84 -38.85 -12.94
CA SER A 40 2.66 -37.42 -13.21
C SER A 40 1.36 -36.88 -12.60
N GLN A 41 0.28 -37.65 -12.67
CA GLN A 41 -1.00 -37.30 -12.07
C GLN A 41 -0.92 -37.27 -10.55
N MET A 42 -0.27 -38.27 -9.94
CA MET A 42 -0.03 -38.33 -8.49
C MET A 42 0.85 -37.17 -8.02
N LYS A 43 1.87 -36.78 -8.78
CA LYS A 43 2.69 -35.61 -8.47
C LYS A 43 1.86 -34.33 -8.48
N SER A 44 1.03 -34.14 -9.51
CA SER A 44 0.14 -32.98 -9.61
C SER A 44 -0.91 -32.96 -8.48
N GLN A 45 -1.48 -34.12 -8.11
CA GLN A 45 -2.40 -34.24 -6.99
C GLN A 45 -1.72 -33.97 -5.64
N LEU A 46 -0.45 -34.36 -5.50
CA LEU A 46 0.33 -34.08 -4.29
C LEU A 46 0.69 -32.60 -4.18
N GLU A 47 1.07 -31.96 -5.29
CA GLU A 47 1.30 -30.50 -5.36
C GLU A 47 0.00 -29.75 -4.99
N GLN A 48 -1.14 -30.16 -5.56
CA GLN A 48 -2.45 -29.59 -5.21
C GLN A 48 -2.81 -29.82 -3.73
N LEU A 49 -2.56 -31.01 -3.18
CA LEU A 49 -2.84 -31.29 -1.77
C LEU A 49 -1.94 -30.46 -0.83
N ILE A 50 -0.69 -30.19 -1.22
CA ILE A 50 0.21 -29.31 -0.47
C ILE A 50 -0.34 -27.89 -0.46
N ASP A 51 -0.81 -27.39 -1.60
CA ASP A 51 -1.41 -26.06 -1.71
C ASP A 51 -2.72 -25.96 -0.89
N ASP A 52 -3.63 -26.93 -1.03
CA ASP A 52 -4.89 -27.00 -0.28
C ASP A 52 -4.64 -27.08 1.24
N PHE A 53 -3.62 -27.85 1.65
CA PHE A 53 -3.25 -27.96 3.07
C PHE A 53 -2.63 -26.66 3.59
N ALA A 54 -1.80 -25.98 2.80
CA ALA A 54 -1.24 -24.68 3.16
C ALA A 54 -2.34 -23.63 3.32
N GLU A 55 -3.32 -23.60 2.42
CA GLU A 55 -4.50 -22.73 2.51
C GLU A 55 -5.37 -23.05 3.73
N PHE A 56 -5.61 -24.34 4.00
CA PHE A 56 -6.36 -24.77 5.19
C PHE A 56 -5.66 -24.35 6.48
N VAL A 57 -4.33 -24.55 6.59
CA VAL A 57 -3.55 -24.16 7.76
C VAL A 57 -3.57 -22.64 7.97
N ASP A 58 -3.45 -21.85 6.90
CA ASP A 58 -3.54 -20.39 6.98
C ASP A 58 -4.93 -19.93 7.44
N THR A 59 -5.99 -20.53 6.88
CA THR A 59 -7.38 -20.23 7.24
C THR A 59 -7.70 -20.60 8.68
N ASP A 60 -7.32 -21.80 9.14
CA ASP A 60 -7.52 -22.23 10.53
C ASP A 60 -6.75 -21.34 11.51
N ARG A 61 -5.51 -20.95 11.15
CA ARG A 61 -4.71 -20.01 11.95
C ARG A 61 -5.40 -18.64 12.07
N LYS A 62 -5.92 -18.10 10.97
CA LYS A 62 -6.66 -16.82 10.94
C LYS A 62 -7.96 -16.91 11.74
N GLN A 63 -8.76 -17.98 11.57
CA GLN A 63 -9.99 -18.17 12.34
C GLN A 63 -9.74 -18.28 13.84
N LYS A 64 -8.71 -19.04 14.28
CA LYS A 64 -8.32 -19.10 15.70
C LYS A 64 -7.84 -17.76 16.22
N ALA A 65 -7.10 -17.01 15.41
CA ALA A 65 -6.66 -15.65 15.75
C ALA A 65 -7.86 -14.70 15.94
N LEU A 66 -8.85 -14.77 15.06
CA LEU A 66 -10.09 -14.01 15.12
C LEU A 66 -10.87 -14.30 16.41
N GLN A 67 -11.15 -15.57 16.69
CA GLN A 67 -11.88 -15.98 17.91
C GLN A 67 -11.18 -15.55 19.20
N LEU A 68 -9.85 -15.70 19.26
CA LEU A 68 -9.06 -15.24 20.40
C LEU A 68 -9.11 -13.72 20.54
N ALA A 69 -9.03 -12.99 19.44
CA ALA A 69 -9.08 -11.53 19.43
C ALA A 69 -10.45 -11.00 19.90
N GLU A 70 -11.55 -11.57 19.41
CA GLU A 70 -12.91 -11.22 19.88
C GLU A 70 -13.06 -11.43 21.39
N THR A 71 -12.58 -12.58 21.90
CA THR A 71 -12.59 -12.88 23.33
C THR A 71 -11.75 -11.88 24.12
N ARG A 72 -10.53 -11.58 23.65
CA ARG A 72 -9.63 -10.61 24.29
C ARG A 72 -10.22 -9.21 24.32
N VAL A 73 -10.86 -8.75 23.24
CA VAL A 73 -11.55 -7.44 23.22
C VAL A 73 -12.58 -7.37 24.34
N GLY A 74 -13.38 -8.42 24.54
CA GLY A 74 -14.36 -8.48 25.63
C GLY A 74 -13.72 -8.42 27.01
N VAL A 75 -12.73 -9.27 27.27
CA VAL A 75 -12.03 -9.35 28.57
C VAL A 75 -11.31 -8.05 28.92
N LEU A 76 -10.53 -7.51 27.98
CA LEU A 76 -9.78 -6.27 28.19
C LEU A 76 -10.73 -5.06 28.37
N SER A 77 -11.86 -5.03 27.68
CA SER A 77 -12.87 -3.98 27.86
C SER A 77 -13.52 -4.07 29.25
N GLN A 78 -13.79 -5.27 29.75
CA GLN A 78 -14.29 -5.47 31.12
C GLN A 78 -13.23 -5.06 32.16
N GLN A 79 -11.96 -5.39 31.92
CA GLN A 79 -10.86 -4.99 32.79
C GLN A 79 -10.75 -3.46 32.86
N LEU A 80 -10.78 -2.77 31.71
CA LEU A 80 -10.82 -1.31 31.65
C LEU A 80 -11.99 -0.73 32.45
N GLN A 81 -13.19 -1.29 32.32
CA GLN A 81 -14.35 -0.83 33.08
C GLN A 81 -14.21 -1.07 34.59
N THR A 82 -13.53 -2.15 35.00
CA THR A 82 -13.35 -2.50 36.41
C THR A 82 -12.30 -1.60 37.07
N GLU A 83 -11.17 -1.37 36.40
CA GLU A 83 -10.05 -0.60 36.94
C GLU A 83 -10.29 0.92 36.81
N PHE A 84 -10.87 1.37 35.70
CA PHE A 84 -10.97 2.80 35.35
C PHE A 84 -12.40 3.31 35.18
N GLY A 85 -13.42 2.51 35.53
CA GLY A 85 -14.83 2.92 35.43
C GLY A 85 -15.16 4.18 36.24
N TYR A 86 -14.49 4.38 37.38
CA TYR A 86 -14.62 5.58 38.20
C TYR A 86 -14.05 6.83 37.51
N TYR A 87 -12.99 6.71 36.69
CA TYR A 87 -12.48 7.86 35.95
C TYR A 87 -13.54 8.37 34.98
N ALA A 88 -14.24 7.47 34.27
CA ALA A 88 -15.36 7.83 33.41
C ALA A 88 -16.54 8.50 34.15
N GLU A 89 -16.77 8.16 35.43
CA GLU A 89 -17.77 8.84 36.28
C GLU A 89 -17.33 10.27 36.62
N ILE A 90 -16.07 10.45 37.03
CA ILE A 90 -15.50 11.75 37.40
C ILE A 90 -15.44 12.69 36.20
N ARG A 91 -15.09 12.17 35.03
CA ARG A 91 -15.10 12.89 33.75
C ARG A 91 -16.49 13.43 33.42
N ARG A 92 -17.53 12.62 33.63
CA ARG A 92 -18.94 13.04 33.47
C ARG A 92 -19.34 14.08 34.51
N LEU A 93 -18.88 13.95 35.76
CA LEU A 93 -19.12 14.94 36.81
C LEU A 93 -18.51 16.30 36.44
N ALA A 94 -17.30 16.34 35.88
CA ALA A 94 -16.65 17.58 35.46
C ALA A 94 -17.50 18.38 34.48
N VAL A 95 -18.03 17.71 33.44
CA VAL A 95 -18.91 18.32 32.44
C VAL A 95 -20.23 18.74 33.08
N GLY A 96 -20.84 17.87 33.90
CA GLY A 96 -22.10 18.16 34.59
C GLY A 96 -22.02 19.33 35.55
N MET A 97 -20.91 19.49 36.27
CA MET A 97 -20.66 20.65 37.14
C MET A 97 -20.60 21.95 36.35
N LEU A 98 -19.84 21.98 35.24
CA LEU A 98 -19.73 23.18 34.40
C LEU A 98 -21.08 23.60 33.80
N GLN A 99 -21.90 22.63 33.37
CA GLN A 99 -23.25 22.88 32.88
C GLN A 99 -24.21 23.33 33.99
N GLY A 100 -24.20 22.65 35.14
CA GLY A 100 -25.12 22.95 36.24
C GLY A 100 -24.83 24.29 36.93
N VAL A 101 -23.57 24.73 36.97
CA VAL A 101 -23.17 26.05 37.45
C VAL A 101 -23.68 27.15 36.52
N ASP A 102 -23.61 26.95 35.20
CA ASP A 102 -24.14 27.92 34.22
C ASP A 102 -25.66 28.13 34.35
N VAL A 103 -26.41 27.07 34.66
CA VAL A 103 -27.87 27.13 34.85
C VAL A 103 -28.23 27.66 36.26
N GLY A 104 -27.30 27.64 37.21
CA GLY A 104 -27.51 28.11 38.59
C GLY A 104 -28.38 27.18 39.44
N VAL A 105 -28.46 25.90 39.09
CA VAL A 105 -29.35 24.92 39.76
C VAL A 105 -28.65 24.08 40.82
N LEU A 106 -27.32 24.17 40.92
CA LEU A 106 -26.53 23.40 41.88
C LEU A 106 -26.39 24.16 43.21
N SER A 107 -26.69 23.48 44.31
CA SER A 107 -26.44 24.02 45.65
C SER A 107 -24.97 23.87 46.06
N ASP A 108 -24.50 24.77 46.92
CA ASP A 108 -23.14 24.74 47.47
C ASP A 108 -22.83 23.44 48.22
N ASP A 109 -23.82 22.86 48.92
CA ASP A 109 -23.67 21.61 49.65
C ASP A 109 -23.57 20.41 48.71
N THR A 110 -24.35 20.40 47.62
CA THR A 110 -24.26 19.37 46.59
C THR A 110 -22.90 19.40 45.90
N LEU A 111 -22.42 20.60 45.51
CA LEU A 111 -21.10 20.77 44.89
C LEU A 111 -19.97 20.27 45.80
N ARG A 112 -20.02 20.61 47.10
CA ARG A 112 -19.02 20.14 48.08
C ARG A 112 -19.09 18.62 48.24
N ALA A 113 -20.26 18.06 48.52
CA ALA A 113 -20.42 16.64 48.79
C ALA A 113 -19.97 15.78 47.60
N SER A 114 -20.40 16.12 46.38
CA SER A 114 -20.05 15.35 45.18
C SER A 114 -18.56 15.41 44.84
N THR A 115 -17.90 16.55 45.07
CA THR A 115 -16.46 16.68 44.78
C THR A 115 -15.57 16.05 45.84
N GLU A 116 -15.97 16.10 47.12
CA GLU A 116 -15.29 15.40 48.21
C GLU A 116 -15.43 13.87 48.07
N GLU A 117 -16.60 13.39 47.67
CA GLU A 117 -16.81 11.96 47.39
C GLU A 117 -15.89 11.45 46.28
N VAL A 118 -15.71 12.24 45.21
CA VAL A 118 -14.80 11.92 44.11
C VAL A 118 -13.34 11.82 44.58
N MET A 119 -12.90 12.69 45.50
CA MET A 119 -11.57 12.60 46.09
C MET A 119 -11.36 11.31 46.90
N ILE A 120 -12.41 10.75 47.50
CA ILE A 120 -12.36 9.48 48.22
C ILE A 120 -12.33 8.29 47.24
N LYS A 121 -13.16 8.35 46.18
CA LYS A 121 -13.29 7.26 45.20
C LYS A 121 -12.08 7.12 44.27
N ALA A 122 -11.39 8.21 43.96
CA ALA A 122 -10.21 8.20 43.07
C ALA A 122 -9.04 9.03 43.65
N PRO A 123 -8.39 8.54 44.72
CA PRO A 123 -7.39 9.31 45.45
C PRO A 123 -6.11 9.60 44.66
N GLY A 124 -5.84 8.88 43.57
CA GLY A 124 -4.68 9.12 42.68
C GLY A 124 -4.98 10.01 41.47
N TYR A 125 -6.26 10.20 41.13
CA TYR A 125 -6.64 10.82 39.85
C TYR A 125 -6.47 12.35 39.89
N TRP A 126 -5.91 12.94 38.84
CA TRP A 126 -5.60 14.37 38.78
C TRP A 126 -6.85 15.26 38.75
N LEU A 127 -7.92 14.82 38.09
CA LEU A 127 -9.14 15.63 37.92
C LEU A 127 -9.93 15.76 39.22
N ALA A 128 -9.82 14.80 40.14
CA ALA A 128 -10.53 14.82 41.42
C ALA A 128 -10.25 16.11 42.25
N PRO A 129 -8.99 16.47 42.55
CA PRO A 129 -8.69 17.73 43.26
C PRO A 129 -8.97 18.97 42.41
N VAL A 130 -8.95 18.86 41.08
CA VAL A 130 -9.36 19.96 40.18
C VAL A 130 -10.85 20.28 40.33
N LEU A 131 -11.71 19.27 40.45
CA LEU A 131 -13.14 19.48 40.69
C LEU A 131 -13.40 20.09 42.08
N VAL A 132 -12.67 19.67 43.11
CA VAL A 132 -12.73 20.31 44.44
C VAL A 132 -12.27 21.77 44.35
N THR A 133 -11.21 22.05 43.58
CA THR A 133 -10.74 23.42 43.34
C THR A 133 -11.83 24.27 42.70
N LEU A 134 -12.50 23.74 41.67
CA LEU A 134 -13.58 24.43 40.96
C LEU A 134 -14.79 24.68 41.88
N ALA A 135 -15.23 23.66 42.64
CA ALA A 135 -16.33 23.78 43.60
C ALA A 135 -16.01 24.80 44.70
N ALA A 136 -14.81 24.72 45.30
CA ALA A 136 -14.38 25.67 46.31
C ALA A 136 -14.30 27.10 45.76
N TRP A 137 -13.84 27.26 44.51
CA TRP A 137 -13.79 28.55 43.83
C TRP A 137 -15.19 29.15 43.60
N ILE A 138 -16.15 28.36 43.11
CA ILE A 138 -17.54 28.79 42.91
C ILE A 138 -18.17 29.25 44.24
N ARG A 139 -17.90 28.52 45.32
CA ARG A 139 -18.36 28.82 46.69
C ARG A 139 -17.55 29.91 47.41
N GLN A 140 -16.55 30.50 46.75
CA GLN A 140 -15.66 31.52 47.31
C GLN A 140 -14.86 31.07 48.56
N ASP A 141 -14.60 29.77 48.70
CA ASP A 141 -13.78 29.18 49.77
C ASP A 141 -12.30 29.16 49.36
N GLN A 142 -11.58 30.25 49.68
CA GLN A 142 -10.18 30.38 49.27
C GLN A 142 -9.24 29.35 49.89
N THR A 143 -9.46 28.96 51.15
CA THR A 143 -8.57 28.04 51.86
C THR A 143 -8.62 26.65 51.23
N THR A 144 -9.83 26.15 50.97
CA THR A 144 -10.01 24.85 50.32
C THR A 144 -9.54 24.90 48.87
N MET A 145 -9.84 25.98 48.15
CA MET A 145 -9.42 26.18 46.76
C MET A 145 -7.89 26.13 46.62
N GLN A 146 -7.13 26.86 47.45
CA GLN A 146 -5.66 26.87 47.37
C GLN A 146 -5.06 25.49 47.69
N ARG A 147 -5.59 24.79 48.70
CA ARG A 147 -5.13 23.44 49.08
C ARG A 147 -5.41 22.42 47.98
N ALA A 148 -6.63 22.45 47.42
CA ALA A 148 -7.04 21.56 46.35
C ALA A 148 -6.25 21.84 45.07
N LEU A 149 -6.00 23.10 44.73
CA LEU A 149 -5.21 23.50 43.57
C LEU A 149 -3.76 23.03 43.68
N ALA A 150 -3.15 23.19 44.86
CA ALA A 150 -1.80 22.70 45.11
C ALA A 150 -1.70 21.18 44.94
N GLU A 151 -2.71 20.44 45.44
CA GLU A 151 -2.78 18.98 45.26
C GLU A 151 -3.02 18.58 43.80
N ALA A 152 -3.85 19.31 43.06
CA ALA A 152 -4.08 19.08 41.64
C ALA A 152 -2.80 19.25 40.81
N LEU A 153 -2.10 20.37 40.99
CA LEU A 153 -0.82 20.64 40.32
C LEU A 153 0.27 19.63 40.71
N ARG A 154 0.22 19.09 41.93
CA ARG A 154 1.16 18.04 42.39
C ARG A 154 0.90 16.69 41.70
N ARG A 155 -0.36 16.38 41.37
CA ARG A 155 -0.72 15.11 40.70
C ARG A 155 -0.42 15.16 39.21
N ASP A 156 -0.88 16.21 38.55
CA ASP A 156 -0.61 16.45 37.13
C ASP A 156 -0.68 17.96 36.87
N ASP A 157 0.50 18.57 36.75
CA ASP A 157 0.63 20.00 36.52
C ASP A 157 0.06 20.41 35.14
N TYR A 158 0.37 19.62 34.11
CA TYR A 158 0.04 19.94 32.72
C TYR A 158 -1.47 19.86 32.45
N LYS A 159 -2.10 18.73 32.80
CA LYS A 159 -3.54 18.54 32.60
C LYS A 159 -4.36 19.49 33.48
N THR A 160 -3.93 19.71 34.72
CA THR A 160 -4.55 20.70 35.61
C THR A 160 -4.50 22.10 35.00
N THR A 161 -3.32 22.52 34.54
CA THR A 161 -3.14 23.84 33.93
C THR A 161 -4.00 24.00 32.68
N LEU A 162 -3.98 23.03 31.77
CA LEU A 162 -4.76 23.06 30.53
C LEU A 162 -6.27 23.08 30.80
N PHE A 163 -6.74 22.30 31.77
CA PHE A 163 -8.13 22.32 32.21
C PHE A 163 -8.54 23.71 32.71
N LEU A 164 -7.70 24.34 33.54
CA LEU A 164 -7.95 25.69 34.04
C LEU A 164 -7.91 26.74 32.93
N VAL A 165 -7.03 26.63 31.93
CA VAL A 165 -7.02 27.49 30.74
C VAL A 165 -8.39 27.49 30.06
N LEU A 166 -8.94 26.30 29.79
CA LEU A 166 -10.20 26.10 29.09
C LEU A 166 -11.40 26.54 29.94
N VAL A 167 -11.44 26.21 31.24
CA VAL A 167 -12.52 26.63 32.15
C VAL A 167 -12.53 28.14 32.31
N MET A 168 -11.38 28.79 32.51
CA MET A 168 -11.31 30.25 32.60
C MET A 168 -11.77 30.92 31.31
N ARG A 169 -11.46 30.33 30.14
CA ARG A 169 -11.97 30.81 28.86
C ARG A 169 -13.48 30.67 28.76
N ARG A 170 -14.02 29.50 29.13
CA ARG A 170 -15.47 29.20 29.15
C ARG A 170 -16.25 30.17 30.03
N LEU A 171 -15.70 30.55 31.18
CA LEU A 171 -16.28 31.49 32.12
C LEU A 171 -16.07 32.97 31.74
N GLY A 172 -15.47 33.25 30.58
CA GLY A 172 -15.24 34.62 30.09
C GLY A 172 -14.08 35.36 30.79
N ARG A 173 -13.28 34.69 31.62
CA ARG A 173 -12.11 35.26 32.33
C ARG A 173 -10.88 35.25 31.43
N ARG A 174 -10.88 36.15 30.43
CA ARG A 174 -9.88 36.17 29.34
C ARG A 174 -8.44 36.34 29.84
N GLU A 175 -8.20 37.26 30.76
CA GLU A 175 -6.86 37.53 31.29
C GLU A 175 -6.32 36.35 32.11
N ALA A 176 -7.14 35.77 32.98
CA ALA A 176 -6.77 34.60 33.76
C ALA A 176 -6.47 33.39 32.85
N SER A 177 -7.29 33.16 31.82
CA SER A 177 -7.05 32.13 30.82
C SER A 177 -5.71 32.32 30.11
N LEU A 178 -5.37 33.56 29.73
CA LEU A 178 -4.08 33.88 29.10
C LEU A 178 -2.89 33.67 30.05
N GLN A 179 -3.03 34.01 31.34
CA GLN A 179 -1.98 33.79 32.34
C GLN A 179 -1.72 32.29 32.55
N TRP A 180 -2.77 31.48 32.67
CA TRP A 180 -2.64 30.02 32.73
C TRP A 180 -2.03 29.45 31.45
N LEU A 181 -2.35 30.03 30.30
CA LEU A 181 -1.79 29.61 29.02
C LEU A 181 -0.30 29.93 28.91
N GLN A 182 0.12 31.12 29.35
CA GLN A 182 1.54 31.48 29.44
C GLN A 182 2.31 30.56 30.37
N ARG A 183 1.70 30.21 31.51
CA ARG A 183 2.26 29.23 32.44
C ARG A 183 2.41 27.87 31.75
N TYR A 184 1.39 27.40 31.04
CA TYR A 184 1.41 26.13 30.33
C TYR A 184 2.59 26.05 29.36
N PHE A 185 2.72 27.01 28.44
CA PHE A 185 3.82 27.03 27.47
C PHE A 185 5.21 27.07 28.10
N ARG A 186 5.38 27.75 29.25
CA ARG A 186 6.67 27.82 29.95
C ARG A 186 7.14 26.51 30.55
N HIS A 187 6.22 25.59 30.83
CA HIS A 187 6.55 24.30 31.43
C HIS A 187 6.69 23.17 30.40
N GLN A 188 6.32 23.41 29.13
CA GLN A 188 6.40 22.39 28.08
C GLN A 188 7.84 22.17 27.59
N ASP A 189 8.17 20.91 27.31
CA ASP A 189 9.39 20.51 26.61
C ASP A 189 9.04 20.14 25.16
N PRO A 190 9.54 20.84 24.13
CA PRO A 190 9.24 20.53 22.74
C PRO A 190 9.71 19.16 22.26
N ARG A 191 10.57 18.47 23.04
CA ARG A 191 10.99 17.07 22.77
C ARG A 191 10.07 16.04 23.40
N HIS A 192 9.27 16.45 24.38
CA HIS A 192 8.42 15.60 25.21
C HIS A 192 7.08 16.30 25.47
N LEU A 193 6.32 16.54 24.40
CA LEU A 193 4.98 17.11 24.51
C LEU A 193 3.96 16.01 24.77
N ASP A 194 3.12 16.23 25.77
CA ASP A 194 1.97 15.38 26.03
C ASP A 194 0.93 15.49 24.90
N ARG A 195 0.16 14.43 24.68
CA ARG A 195 -0.87 14.35 23.62
C ARG A 195 -1.92 15.45 23.75
N GLU A 196 -2.20 15.91 24.96
CA GLU A 196 -3.15 16.96 25.26
C GLU A 196 -2.77 18.32 24.66
N PHE A 197 -1.50 18.53 24.30
CA PHE A 197 -1.05 19.73 23.60
C PHE A 197 -1.82 19.94 22.27
N VAL A 198 -2.23 18.86 21.61
CA VAL A 198 -3.07 18.91 20.41
C VAL A 198 -4.40 19.62 20.69
N THR A 199 -5.01 19.39 21.85
CA THR A 199 -6.26 20.03 22.27
C THR A 199 -6.08 21.55 22.39
N LEU A 200 -4.90 21.99 22.83
CA LEU A 200 -4.57 23.41 22.89
C LEU A 200 -4.37 23.99 21.49
N LEU A 201 -3.57 23.34 20.64
CA LEU A 201 -3.39 23.76 19.25
C LEU A 201 -4.73 23.89 18.54
N GLU A 202 -5.61 22.91 18.73
CA GLU A 202 -6.97 22.88 18.21
C GLU A 202 -7.78 24.09 18.66
N GLY A 203 -7.83 24.36 19.97
CA GLY A 203 -8.58 25.50 20.48
C GLY A 203 -8.01 26.84 20.03
N ILE A 204 -6.69 26.95 19.87
CA ILE A 204 -6.06 28.18 19.39
C ILE A 204 -6.30 28.36 17.88
N ALA A 205 -6.16 27.31 17.08
CA ALA A 205 -6.33 27.31 15.63
C ALA A 205 -7.78 27.60 15.24
N THR A 206 -8.76 26.96 15.89
CA THR A 206 -10.21 27.20 15.68
C THR A 206 -10.69 28.56 16.21
N GLY A 207 -9.82 29.34 16.86
CA GLY A 207 -10.14 30.66 17.35
C GLY A 207 -10.96 30.68 18.65
N LEU A 208 -10.93 29.59 19.44
CA LEU A 208 -11.53 29.59 20.78
C LEU A 208 -10.86 30.61 21.69
N PHE A 209 -9.56 30.85 21.50
CA PHE A 209 -8.77 31.76 22.31
C PHE A 209 -8.60 33.16 21.67
N PRO A 210 -8.37 34.21 22.48
CA PRO A 210 -8.18 35.56 21.96
C PRO A 210 -6.92 35.68 21.08
N PRO A 211 -6.80 36.71 20.22
CA PRO A 211 -5.63 36.90 19.35
C PRO A 211 -4.27 36.87 20.08
N ALA A 212 -4.22 37.38 21.32
CA ALA A 212 -3.01 37.33 22.16
C ALA A 212 -2.51 35.90 22.46
N ALA A 213 -3.42 34.92 22.57
CA ALA A 213 -3.05 33.52 22.74
C ALA A 213 -2.43 32.92 21.48
N ARG A 214 -2.86 33.38 20.29
CA ARG A 214 -2.27 32.97 19.01
C ARG A 214 -0.87 33.50 18.84
N GLN A 215 -0.63 34.78 19.15
CA GLN A 215 0.72 35.34 19.14
C GLN A 215 1.65 34.57 20.08
N LEU A 216 1.18 34.31 21.31
CA LEU A 216 1.93 33.53 22.29
C LEU A 216 2.32 32.15 21.78
N MET A 217 1.39 31.44 21.12
CA MET A 217 1.65 30.14 20.49
C MET A 217 2.68 30.26 19.37
N GLN A 218 2.53 31.23 18.46
CA GLN A 218 3.46 31.41 17.34
C GLN A 218 4.89 31.70 17.82
N ASP A 219 5.04 32.55 18.84
CA ASP A 219 6.34 32.87 19.43
C ASP A 219 7.01 31.62 20.03
N HIS A 220 6.26 30.82 20.81
CA HIS A 220 6.80 29.60 21.42
C HIS A 220 7.08 28.50 20.39
N LEU A 221 6.20 28.28 19.42
CA LEU A 221 6.43 27.32 18.34
C LEU A 221 7.70 27.69 17.56
N SER A 222 7.86 28.97 17.18
CA SER A 222 9.05 29.43 16.47
C SER A 222 10.32 29.20 17.29
N GLN A 223 10.29 29.50 18.60
CA GLN A 223 11.41 29.25 19.50
C GLN A 223 11.73 27.76 19.63
N TRP A 224 10.73 26.91 19.81
CA TRP A 224 10.90 25.47 19.93
C TRP A 224 11.43 24.83 18.65
N LEU A 225 10.97 25.28 17.49
CA LEU A 225 11.47 24.80 16.20
C LEU A 225 12.95 25.15 16.02
N ASN A 226 13.38 26.34 16.41
CA ASN A 226 14.80 26.71 16.41
C ASN A 226 15.61 25.80 17.36
N GLN A 227 15.11 25.56 18.58
CA GLN A 227 15.78 24.67 19.55
C GLN A 227 15.88 23.21 19.07
N LEU A 228 14.84 22.70 18.41
CA LEU A 228 14.81 21.34 17.90
C LEU A 228 15.72 21.16 16.68
N THR A 229 15.79 22.16 15.81
CA THR A 229 16.66 22.13 14.61
C THR A 229 18.14 22.24 14.96
N GLU A 230 18.51 22.94 16.04
CA GLU A 230 19.89 23.00 16.57
C GLU A 230 20.37 21.66 17.17
N GLY A 231 19.45 20.84 17.67
CA GLY A 231 19.73 19.50 18.18
C GLY A 231 19.95 18.51 17.02
N GLY A 232 21.20 18.35 16.58
CA GLY A 232 21.57 17.56 15.39
C GLY A 232 20.84 16.22 15.21
N GLY A 233 20.50 15.91 13.96
CA GLY A 233 19.80 14.67 13.56
C GLY A 233 18.27 14.75 13.60
N PHE A 234 17.71 15.85 14.11
CA PHE A 234 16.27 16.08 14.13
C PHE A 234 15.67 16.32 12.74
N VAL A 235 16.29 17.21 11.95
CA VAL A 235 15.87 17.54 10.58
C VAL A 235 15.88 16.29 9.70
N GLU A 236 16.91 15.45 9.81
CA GLU A 236 17.05 14.20 9.07
C GLU A 236 15.96 13.18 9.41
N LYS A 237 15.56 13.07 10.69
CA LYS A 237 14.45 12.19 11.09
C LYS A 237 13.15 12.64 10.44
N GLN A 238 12.88 13.94 10.41
CA GLN A 238 11.67 14.49 9.82
C GLN A 238 11.66 14.34 8.31
N ARG A 239 12.78 14.66 7.66
CA ARG A 239 12.96 14.43 6.23
C ARG A 239 12.70 12.97 5.87
N ARG A 240 13.22 12.02 6.67
CA ARG A 240 12.98 10.58 6.45
C ARG A 240 11.50 10.23 6.58
N LYS A 241 10.78 10.75 7.59
CA LYS A 241 9.34 10.51 7.75
C LYS A 241 8.54 11.00 6.56
N TRP A 242 8.84 12.21 6.07
CA TRP A 242 8.21 12.75 4.87
C TRP A 242 8.53 11.94 3.61
N ASP A 243 9.77 11.45 3.48
CA ASP A 243 10.18 10.57 2.38
C ASP A 243 9.45 9.22 2.43
N GLU A 244 9.39 8.58 3.61
CA GLU A 244 8.62 7.36 3.86
C GLU A 244 7.13 7.54 3.54
N PHE A 245 6.55 8.68 3.93
CA PHE A 245 5.16 9.01 3.61
C PHE A 245 4.93 9.14 2.09
N MET A 246 5.83 9.82 1.36
CA MET A 246 5.71 9.98 -0.09
C MET A 246 5.89 8.65 -0.83
N GLU A 247 6.83 7.81 -0.38
CA GLU A 247 7.02 6.46 -0.95
C GLU A 247 5.84 5.54 -0.65
N ALA A 248 5.27 5.60 0.57
CA ALA A 248 4.05 4.86 0.91
C ALA A 248 2.87 5.33 0.04
N THR A 249 2.74 6.64 -0.19
CA THR A 249 1.72 7.21 -1.08
C THR A 249 1.93 6.72 -2.52
N ALA A 250 3.16 6.65 -3.01
CA ALA A 250 3.47 6.07 -4.33
C ALA A 250 3.09 4.59 -4.43
N GLY A 251 3.23 3.83 -3.34
CA GLY A 251 2.83 2.42 -3.25
C GLY A 251 1.31 2.20 -3.29
N MET A 252 0.51 3.18 -2.85
CA MET A 252 -0.96 3.12 -2.93
C MET A 252 -1.51 3.39 -4.34
N VAL A 253 -0.69 3.95 -5.23
CA VAL A 253 -1.07 4.17 -6.63
C VAL A 253 -1.09 2.80 -7.31
N GLY A 254 -2.28 2.36 -7.73
CA GLY A 254 -2.46 1.09 -8.42
C GLY A 254 -1.53 0.96 -9.64
N PRO A 255 -1.17 -0.27 -10.05
CA PRO A 255 -0.21 -0.48 -11.11
C PRO A 255 -0.72 0.11 -12.43
N ALA A 256 0.18 0.78 -13.17
CA ALA A 256 -0.11 1.32 -14.49
C ALA A 256 -0.32 0.23 -15.56
N ALA A 257 -0.18 -1.06 -15.19
CA ALA A 257 -0.26 -2.20 -16.10
C ALA A 257 -1.62 -2.31 -16.80
N ALA A 258 -2.70 -1.89 -16.14
CA ALA A 258 -4.03 -1.84 -16.77
C ALA A 258 -4.13 -0.78 -17.87
N ALA A 259 -3.35 0.30 -17.78
CA ALA A 259 -3.33 1.37 -18.77
C ALA A 259 -2.32 1.12 -19.91
N TYR A 260 -1.26 0.36 -19.63
CA TYR A 260 -0.19 0.03 -20.59
C TYR A 260 0.09 -1.49 -20.59
N PRO A 261 -0.86 -2.31 -21.09
CA PRO A 261 -0.77 -3.76 -21.02
C PRO A 261 0.42 -4.32 -21.81
N LEU A 262 0.68 -3.83 -23.02
CA LEU A 262 1.76 -4.36 -23.87
C LEU A 262 3.13 -4.04 -23.29
N LEU A 263 3.32 -2.83 -22.74
CA LEU A 263 4.54 -2.50 -22.00
C LEU A 263 4.68 -3.36 -20.75
N SER A 264 3.61 -3.61 -20.02
CA SER A 264 3.68 -4.41 -18.80
C SER A 264 4.07 -5.86 -19.06
N GLU A 265 3.66 -6.41 -20.21
CA GLU A 265 3.97 -7.78 -20.62
C GLU A 265 5.36 -7.92 -21.23
N HIS A 266 5.79 -6.95 -22.04
CA HIS A 266 6.98 -7.08 -22.88
C HIS A 266 8.18 -6.23 -22.45
N ALA A 267 8.03 -5.29 -21.51
CA ALA A 267 9.16 -4.54 -20.97
C ALA A 267 9.81 -5.28 -19.80
N THR A 268 11.08 -5.64 -19.98
CA THR A 268 11.89 -6.32 -18.96
C THR A 268 12.15 -5.45 -17.72
N ASN A 269 12.17 -4.12 -17.90
CA ASN A 269 12.31 -3.14 -16.82
C ASN A 269 10.97 -2.47 -16.43
N TRP A 270 9.83 -3.14 -16.66
CA TRP A 270 8.51 -2.62 -16.33
C TRP A 270 8.37 -2.17 -14.87
N ALA A 271 8.92 -2.93 -13.92
CA ALA A 271 8.84 -2.61 -12.49
C ALA A 271 9.43 -1.22 -12.18
N GLU A 272 10.56 -0.87 -12.80
CA GLU A 272 11.21 0.43 -12.62
C GLU A 272 10.43 1.56 -13.31
N LEU A 273 9.89 1.31 -14.51
CA LEU A 273 9.02 2.26 -15.22
C LEU A 273 7.75 2.55 -14.40
N ASN A 274 7.08 1.50 -13.92
CA ASN A 274 5.87 1.62 -13.12
C ASN A 274 6.14 2.35 -11.79
N LEU A 275 7.27 2.06 -11.12
CA LEU A 275 7.67 2.79 -9.91
C LEU A 275 7.89 4.29 -10.19
N GLY A 276 8.61 4.61 -11.27
CA GLY A 276 8.80 6.00 -11.70
C GLY A 276 7.48 6.71 -11.99
N TYR A 277 6.56 6.04 -12.69
CA TYR A 277 5.22 6.53 -12.97
C TYR A 277 4.43 6.81 -11.68
N ASN A 278 4.38 5.85 -10.76
CA ASN A 278 3.66 5.99 -9.49
C ASN A 278 4.18 7.17 -8.66
N ARG A 279 5.50 7.39 -8.63
CA ARG A 279 6.09 8.52 -7.91
C ARG A 279 5.67 9.88 -8.47
N THR A 280 5.47 10.02 -9.79
CA THR A 280 4.95 11.28 -10.36
C THR A 280 3.51 11.56 -9.94
N HIS A 281 2.74 10.52 -9.61
CA HIS A 281 1.35 10.64 -9.19
C HIS A 281 1.20 11.23 -7.78
N VAL A 282 2.24 11.08 -6.93
CA VAL A 282 2.28 11.63 -5.57
C VAL A 282 2.08 13.14 -5.57
N HIS A 283 2.57 13.85 -6.60
CA HIS A 283 2.43 15.31 -6.69
C HIS A 283 0.97 15.75 -6.72
N GLU A 284 0.13 15.09 -7.52
CA GLU A 284 -1.29 15.40 -7.59
C GLU A 284 -2.02 15.03 -6.30
N LEU A 285 -1.72 13.85 -5.74
CA LEU A 285 -2.34 13.38 -4.50
C LEU A 285 -2.07 14.32 -3.33
N LEU A 286 -0.80 14.72 -3.16
CA LEU A 286 -0.40 15.69 -2.15
C LEU A 286 -1.05 17.05 -2.39
N ARG A 287 -1.09 17.52 -3.64
CA ARG A 287 -1.72 18.80 -3.99
C ARG A 287 -3.20 18.79 -3.64
N GLN A 288 -3.93 17.74 -3.99
CA GLN A 288 -5.34 17.57 -3.64
C GLN A 288 -5.52 17.52 -2.12
N HIS A 289 -4.70 16.74 -1.42
CA HIS A 289 -4.75 16.62 0.03
C HIS A 289 -4.55 17.97 0.73
N PHE A 290 -3.50 18.72 0.37
CA PHE A 290 -3.23 20.03 0.95
C PHE A 290 -4.26 21.09 0.56
N ASN A 291 -4.78 21.07 -0.67
CA ASN A 291 -5.90 21.94 -1.07
C ASN A 291 -7.17 21.66 -0.25
N ASN A 292 -7.46 20.40 0.03
CA ASN A 292 -8.62 20.01 0.84
C ASN A 292 -8.48 20.50 2.29
N ILE A 293 -7.27 20.43 2.85
CA ILE A 293 -6.95 20.96 4.19
C ILE A 293 -7.17 22.47 4.23
N THR A 294 -6.61 23.21 3.28
CA THR A 294 -6.66 24.69 3.29
C THR A 294 -8.04 25.26 2.94
N SER A 295 -8.79 24.61 2.05
CA SER A 295 -10.12 25.07 1.62
C SER A 295 -11.21 24.84 2.67
N GLY A 296 -11.05 23.82 3.53
CA GLY A 296 -12.05 23.42 4.53
C GLY A 296 -11.92 24.09 5.90
N ALA A 297 -11.01 25.05 6.08
CA ALA A 297 -10.55 25.48 7.40
C ALA A 297 -11.51 26.41 8.20
N HIS A 298 -12.79 26.55 7.83
CA HIS A 298 -13.66 27.54 8.48
C HIS A 298 -15.13 27.10 8.54
N ASP A 299 -15.53 26.38 9.58
CA ASP A 299 -16.93 26.28 9.99
C ASP A 299 -17.08 26.87 11.41
N PHE A 300 -17.67 28.06 11.49
CA PHE A 300 -17.97 28.77 12.74
C PHE A 300 -19.47 28.71 13.09
N SER A 301 -20.19 27.69 12.63
CA SER A 301 -21.62 27.55 12.91
C SER A 301 -21.93 27.24 14.38
N THR A 302 -21.03 26.57 15.10
CA THR A 302 -21.25 26.09 16.48
C THR A 302 -20.80 27.08 17.54
N SER A 303 -21.66 27.48 18.48
CA SER A 303 -21.32 28.48 19.51
C SER A 303 -20.00 28.20 20.26
N LEU A 304 -19.25 29.26 20.59
CA LEU A 304 -17.97 29.20 21.34
C LEU A 304 -18.06 28.34 22.62
N LYS A 305 -19.16 28.43 23.35
CA LYS A 305 -19.37 27.64 24.58
C LYS A 305 -19.44 26.15 24.28
N THR A 306 -20.18 25.76 23.24
CA THR A 306 -20.31 24.36 22.81
C THR A 306 -18.95 23.80 22.36
N GLN A 307 -18.18 24.56 21.58
CA GLN A 307 -16.85 24.12 21.15
C GLN A 307 -15.87 23.98 22.34
N LEU A 308 -15.93 24.87 23.32
CA LEU A 308 -15.15 24.76 24.56
C LEU A 308 -15.59 23.55 25.40
N ASP A 309 -16.88 23.27 25.48
CA ASP A 309 -17.42 22.09 26.20
C ASP A 309 -17.00 20.78 25.52
N GLU A 310 -16.99 20.73 24.18
CA GLU A 310 -16.47 19.60 23.41
C GLU A 310 -14.96 19.42 23.61
N THR A 311 -14.21 20.53 23.61
CA THR A 311 -12.75 20.53 23.85
C THR A 311 -12.42 20.09 25.27
N LEU A 312 -13.16 20.56 26.28
CA LEU A 312 -13.05 20.14 27.67
C LEU A 312 -13.44 18.67 27.84
N SER A 313 -14.54 18.25 27.22
CA SER A 313 -14.97 16.85 27.21
C SER A 313 -13.89 15.97 26.60
N ARG A 314 -13.25 16.38 25.50
CA ARG A 314 -12.14 15.67 24.87
C ARG A 314 -10.91 15.63 25.78
N LEU A 315 -10.47 16.75 26.35
CA LEU A 315 -9.35 16.78 27.30
C LEU A 315 -9.56 15.80 28.44
N VAL A 316 -10.77 15.81 29.00
CA VAL A 316 -11.12 15.02 30.17
C VAL A 316 -11.40 13.56 29.80
N SER A 317 -11.88 13.27 28.59
CA SER A 317 -12.21 11.92 28.11
C SER A 317 -11.07 11.22 27.39
N ASN A 318 -10.08 11.97 26.89
CA ASN A 318 -8.84 11.39 26.39
C ASN A 318 -8.23 10.54 27.50
N PHE A 319 -7.87 9.32 27.12
CA PHE A 319 -7.46 8.30 28.09
C PHE A 319 -6.16 8.74 28.77
N ASP A 320 -6.16 8.68 30.11
CA ASP A 320 -4.95 8.94 30.88
C ASP A 320 -3.90 7.86 30.64
N ASP A 321 -2.65 8.17 30.95
CA ASP A 321 -1.49 7.33 30.69
C ASP A 321 -1.60 5.93 31.29
N GLU A 322 -2.32 5.82 32.39
CA GLU A 322 -2.61 4.58 33.11
C GLU A 322 -3.53 3.63 32.31
N GLU A 323 -4.43 4.17 31.48
CA GLU A 323 -5.35 3.39 30.64
C GLU A 323 -4.70 2.92 29.33
N LEU A 324 -3.65 3.61 28.86
CA LEU A 324 -3.09 3.42 27.53
C LEU A 324 -2.64 1.98 27.22
N PRO A 325 -1.95 1.24 28.10
CA PRO A 325 -1.50 -0.11 27.79
C PRO A 325 -2.67 -1.05 27.46
N LEU A 326 -3.72 -1.03 28.27
CA LEU A 326 -4.91 -1.86 28.05
C LEU A 326 -5.68 -1.42 26.79
N ARG A 327 -5.78 -0.11 26.54
CA ARG A 327 -6.44 0.43 25.34
C ARG A 327 -5.68 0.05 24.06
N HIS A 328 -4.36 0.10 24.10
CA HIS A 328 -3.51 -0.31 22.99
C HIS A 328 -3.73 -1.79 22.65
N GLU A 329 -3.77 -2.66 23.67
CA GLU A 329 -4.10 -4.07 23.47
C GLU A 329 -5.51 -4.26 22.90
N VAL A 330 -6.52 -3.55 23.40
CA VAL A 330 -7.88 -3.59 22.85
C VAL A 330 -7.86 -3.20 21.36
N HIS A 331 -7.17 -2.11 21.01
CA HIS A 331 -7.11 -1.63 19.63
C HIS A 331 -6.42 -2.62 18.70
N LEU A 332 -5.29 -3.21 19.12
CA LEU A 332 -4.62 -4.27 18.37
C LEU A 332 -5.56 -5.45 18.11
N ASN A 333 -6.27 -5.93 19.13
CA ASN A 333 -7.20 -7.05 18.95
C ASN A 333 -8.39 -6.66 18.05
N GLN A 334 -8.86 -5.41 18.10
CA GLN A 334 -9.87 -4.91 17.14
C GLN A 334 -9.35 -4.89 15.70
N LEU A 335 -8.09 -4.52 15.47
CA LEU A 335 -7.49 -4.59 14.13
C LEU A 335 -7.35 -6.04 13.65
N ILE A 336 -7.03 -6.98 14.53
CA ILE A 336 -7.01 -8.41 14.20
C ILE A 336 -8.42 -8.87 13.79
N VAL A 337 -9.46 -8.43 14.50
CA VAL A 337 -10.86 -8.74 14.13
C VAL A 337 -11.22 -8.15 12.77
N ARG A 338 -10.87 -6.87 12.52
CA ARG A 338 -11.15 -6.19 11.24
C ARG A 338 -10.43 -6.82 10.04
N ASN A 339 -9.21 -7.32 10.24
CA ASN A 339 -8.44 -8.02 9.21
C ASN A 339 -8.71 -9.54 9.21
N GLU A 340 -9.88 -9.97 9.69
CA GLU A 340 -10.35 -11.38 9.66
C GLU A 340 -9.35 -12.40 10.24
N GLY A 341 -8.60 -12.00 11.27
CA GLY A 341 -7.61 -12.84 11.93
C GLY A 341 -6.18 -12.74 11.35
N ASP A 342 -5.96 -11.94 10.31
CA ASP A 342 -4.62 -11.64 9.81
C ASP A 342 -3.85 -10.73 10.78
N LYS A 343 -3.07 -11.38 11.66
CA LYS A 343 -2.23 -10.69 12.65
C LYS A 343 -1.11 -9.88 12.01
N ALA A 344 -0.56 -10.32 10.89
CA ALA A 344 0.56 -9.64 10.25
C ALA A 344 0.07 -8.32 9.63
N ALA A 345 -1.06 -8.36 8.93
CA ALA A 345 -1.72 -7.16 8.42
C ALA A 345 -2.12 -6.19 9.54
N ALA A 346 -2.69 -6.71 10.64
CA ALA A 346 -3.08 -5.89 11.79
C ALA A 346 -1.86 -5.25 12.49
N GLN A 347 -0.77 -5.99 12.67
CA GLN A 347 0.48 -5.47 13.23
C GLN A 347 1.16 -4.48 12.29
N ALA A 348 1.13 -4.72 10.98
CA ALA A 348 1.66 -3.77 10.00
C ALA A 348 0.86 -2.46 10.00
N GLN A 349 -0.47 -2.53 10.11
CA GLN A 349 -1.33 -1.34 10.25
C GLN A 349 -1.06 -0.58 11.56
N LEU A 350 -0.76 -1.29 12.64
CA LEU A 350 -0.41 -0.68 13.93
C LEU A 350 1.00 -0.08 13.92
N ALA A 351 1.98 -0.79 13.34
CA ALA A 351 3.36 -0.35 13.22
C ALA A 351 3.51 0.84 12.26
N ALA A 352 2.71 0.88 11.19
CA ALA A 352 2.59 2.06 10.33
C ALA A 352 2.03 3.29 11.07
N ARG A 353 1.48 3.08 12.27
CA ARG A 353 0.90 4.08 13.17
C ARG A 353 1.73 4.23 14.47
N ASP A 354 2.94 3.68 14.52
CA ASP A 354 3.84 3.79 15.67
C ASP A 354 4.16 5.28 15.96
N GLY A 355 4.05 5.67 17.23
CA GLY A 355 4.19 7.07 17.66
C GLY A 355 2.88 7.85 17.81
N LEU A 356 1.72 7.29 17.45
CA LEU A 356 0.40 7.88 17.75
C LEU A 356 -0.09 7.58 19.17
N PHE A 357 0.40 6.48 19.76
CA PHE A 357 0.06 6.04 21.12
C PHE A 357 1.13 6.39 22.15
N ASP A 358 2.24 6.98 21.72
CA ASP A 358 3.29 7.44 22.63
C ASP A 358 2.71 8.52 23.56
N GLN A 359 2.97 8.36 24.86
CA GLN A 359 2.53 9.30 25.89
C GLN A 359 3.06 10.71 25.60
N GLN A 360 4.32 10.78 25.16
CA GLN A 360 5.00 12.00 24.83
C GLN A 360 5.65 11.89 23.46
N VAL A 361 5.47 12.92 22.66
CA VAL A 361 6.04 13.02 21.31
C VAL A 361 6.76 14.35 21.15
N ASP A 362 7.73 14.41 20.26
CA ASP A 362 8.31 15.69 19.87
C ASP A 362 7.29 16.54 19.10
N LEU A 363 7.47 17.86 19.13
CA LEU A 363 6.57 18.81 18.47
C LEU A 363 6.31 18.49 17.00
N LEU A 364 7.34 18.08 16.25
CA LEU A 364 7.13 17.81 14.83
C LEU A 364 6.42 16.50 14.59
N GLN A 365 6.65 15.48 15.42
CA GLN A 365 5.83 14.28 15.38
C GLN A 365 4.37 14.59 15.70
N LEU A 366 4.11 15.46 16.67
CA LEU A 366 2.74 15.90 17.00
C LEU A 366 2.06 16.59 15.82
N LEU A 367 2.76 17.50 15.14
CA LEU A 367 2.24 18.18 13.95
C LEU A 367 2.07 17.24 12.75
N THR A 368 2.98 16.27 12.60
CA THR A 368 2.90 15.22 11.56
C THR A 368 1.68 14.33 11.77
N ASN A 369 1.46 13.88 13.02
CA ASN A 369 0.27 13.12 13.40
C ASN A 369 -1.02 13.93 13.17
N ALA A 370 -1.01 15.22 13.51
CA ALA A 370 -2.15 16.10 13.25
C ALA A 370 -2.46 16.24 11.75
N LEU A 371 -1.43 16.26 10.90
CA LEU A 371 -1.58 16.33 9.44
C LEU A 371 -2.17 15.06 8.85
N PHE A 372 -1.56 13.91 9.16
CA PHE A 372 -1.84 12.66 8.46
C PHE A 372 -2.92 11.80 9.09
N ASP A 373 -3.09 11.86 10.41
CA ASP A 373 -3.99 11.00 11.17
C ASP A 373 -4.99 11.83 11.97
N SER A 374 -5.63 12.81 11.33
CA SER A 374 -6.47 13.80 12.01
C SER A 374 -7.62 13.22 12.82
N GLU A 375 -8.20 12.09 12.39
CA GLU A 375 -9.25 11.39 13.15
C GLU A 375 -8.71 10.81 14.47
N LEU A 376 -7.52 10.22 14.43
CA LEU A 376 -6.87 9.61 15.61
C LEU A 376 -6.25 10.67 16.52
N ALA A 377 -5.70 11.74 15.94
CA ALA A 377 -5.20 12.89 16.67
C ALA A 377 -6.34 13.78 17.23
N GLY A 378 -7.57 13.58 16.78
CA GLY A 378 -8.73 14.38 17.20
C GLY A 378 -8.64 15.84 16.75
N THR A 379 -8.01 16.09 15.60
CA THR A 379 -7.76 17.44 15.06
C THR A 379 -8.72 17.79 13.94
N THR A 380 -9.10 19.06 13.86
CA THR A 380 -9.88 19.58 12.73
C THR A 380 -8.99 20.01 11.57
N ARG A 381 -9.64 20.33 10.43
CA ARG A 381 -8.97 20.89 9.25
C ARG A 381 -8.22 22.19 9.54
N VAL A 382 -8.67 22.97 10.54
CA VAL A 382 -8.00 24.21 10.93
C VAL A 382 -6.63 23.92 11.54
N THR A 383 -6.57 22.90 12.40
CA THR A 383 -5.35 22.44 13.04
C THR A 383 -4.43 21.73 12.04
N GLN A 384 -4.97 20.96 11.09
CA GLN A 384 -4.21 20.44 9.96
C GLN A 384 -3.56 21.58 9.16
N ALA A 385 -4.30 22.65 8.89
CA ALA A 385 -3.79 23.77 8.12
C ALA A 385 -2.68 24.54 8.89
N LEU A 386 -2.84 24.69 10.21
CA LEU A 386 -1.77 25.20 11.07
C LEU A 386 -0.53 24.30 11.04
N ALA A 387 -0.69 22.99 11.23
CA ALA A 387 0.41 22.04 11.20
C ALA A 387 1.12 22.03 9.84
N LEU A 388 0.37 22.19 8.73
CA LEU A 388 0.89 22.31 7.38
C LEU A 388 1.73 23.57 7.22
N SER A 389 1.23 24.69 7.74
CA SER A 389 1.91 25.98 7.68
C SER A 389 3.22 26.01 8.47
N VAL A 390 3.24 25.34 9.63
CA VAL A 390 4.45 25.22 10.45
C VAL A 390 5.45 24.27 9.79
N SER A 391 4.96 23.21 9.14
CA SER A 391 5.81 22.18 8.52
C SER A 391 6.24 22.49 7.08
N GLN A 392 5.78 23.63 6.53
CA GLN A 392 5.89 24.00 5.12
C GLN A 392 7.31 23.87 4.56
N SER A 393 8.32 24.40 5.26
CA SER A 393 9.70 24.41 4.80
C SER A 393 10.28 23.00 4.65
N TRP A 394 10.05 22.12 5.62
CA TRP A 394 10.52 20.73 5.57
C TRP A 394 9.77 19.91 4.53
N ILE A 395 8.47 20.16 4.34
CA ILE A 395 7.68 19.50 3.28
C ILE A 395 8.22 19.88 1.91
N LEU A 396 8.53 21.17 1.68
CA LEU A 396 9.12 21.65 0.43
C LEU A 396 10.49 20.99 0.16
N GLU A 397 11.35 20.91 1.17
CA GLU A 397 12.67 20.28 1.04
C GLU A 397 12.57 18.77 0.78
N ALA A 398 11.71 18.07 1.53
CA ALA A 398 11.46 16.64 1.36
C ALA A 398 10.87 16.35 -0.03
N HIS A 399 9.89 17.13 -0.47
CA HIS A 399 9.29 17.02 -1.80
C HIS A 399 10.32 17.25 -2.91
N GLY A 400 11.16 18.28 -2.77
CA GLY A 400 12.24 18.54 -3.72
C GLY A 400 13.24 17.38 -3.81
N THR A 401 13.61 16.80 -2.67
CA THR A 401 14.47 15.60 -2.61
C THR A 401 13.80 14.41 -3.30
N PHE A 402 12.54 14.14 -2.96
CA PHE A 402 11.76 13.02 -3.50
C PHE A 402 11.63 13.14 -5.03
N THR A 403 11.25 14.32 -5.54
CA THR A 403 11.17 14.60 -6.98
C THR A 403 12.53 14.45 -7.66
N GLY A 404 13.61 14.98 -7.07
CA GLY A 404 14.96 14.83 -7.61
C GLY A 404 15.37 13.36 -7.74
N ARG A 405 15.13 12.56 -6.69
CA ARG A 405 15.40 11.12 -6.69
C ARG A 405 14.53 10.36 -7.70
N ALA A 406 13.23 10.67 -7.75
CA ALA A 406 12.30 10.06 -8.68
C ALA A 406 12.71 10.29 -10.14
N ARG A 407 13.16 11.50 -10.49
CA ARG A 407 13.69 11.83 -11.82
C ARG A 407 15.02 11.14 -12.12
N GLN A 408 15.90 11.03 -11.13
CA GLN A 408 17.19 10.34 -11.29
C GLN A 408 17.04 8.82 -11.49
N GLN A 409 16.09 8.21 -10.79
CA GLN A 409 15.85 6.76 -10.83
C GLN A 409 14.90 6.33 -11.95
N ALA A 410 14.23 7.27 -12.62
CA ALA A 410 13.36 6.96 -13.75
C ALA A 410 14.18 6.41 -14.93
N PRO A 411 13.88 5.20 -15.43
CA PRO A 411 14.62 4.63 -16.55
C PRO A 411 14.55 5.52 -17.79
N ALA A 412 15.70 5.86 -18.36
CA ALA A 412 15.79 6.66 -19.59
C ALA A 412 15.25 5.91 -20.81
N GLN A 413 15.31 4.57 -20.80
CA GLN A 413 14.88 3.71 -21.91
C GLN A 413 14.03 2.55 -21.39
N ALA A 414 13.00 2.19 -22.15
CA ALA A 414 12.27 0.94 -21.98
C ALA A 414 13.00 -0.19 -22.72
N GLN A 415 13.20 -1.32 -22.05
CA GLN A 415 13.89 -2.49 -22.58
C GLN A 415 12.85 -3.56 -22.94
N LEU A 416 12.61 -3.76 -24.23
CA LEU A 416 11.57 -4.64 -24.78
C LEU A 416 12.15 -6.01 -25.11
N ALA A 417 11.44 -7.07 -24.74
CA ALA A 417 11.75 -8.45 -25.10
C ALA A 417 10.53 -9.10 -25.77
N LEU A 418 10.69 -9.50 -27.04
CA LEU A 418 9.62 -10.07 -27.86
C LEU A 418 10.15 -11.32 -28.56
N ASP A 419 9.63 -12.50 -28.24
CA ASP A 419 9.95 -13.74 -28.96
C ASP A 419 11.47 -14.06 -29.06
N GLY A 420 12.26 -13.63 -28.07
CA GLY A 420 13.73 -13.80 -28.07
C GLY A 420 14.50 -12.68 -28.76
N TRP A 421 13.81 -11.72 -29.40
CA TRP A 421 14.38 -10.44 -29.81
C TRP A 421 14.40 -9.47 -28.62
N GLN A 422 15.43 -8.62 -28.58
CA GLN A 422 15.57 -7.54 -27.60
C GLN A 422 15.74 -6.21 -28.31
N GLY A 423 15.11 -5.17 -27.77
CA GLY A 423 15.25 -3.80 -28.24
C GLY A 423 15.12 -2.80 -27.12
N GLN A 424 15.53 -1.56 -27.39
CA GLN A 424 15.41 -0.48 -26.41
C GLN A 424 14.91 0.78 -27.11
N SER A 425 14.04 1.53 -26.43
CA SER A 425 13.54 2.80 -26.92
C SER A 425 13.40 3.79 -25.78
N ALA A 426 13.76 5.06 -26.01
CA ALA A 426 13.54 6.13 -25.04
C ALA A 426 12.09 6.63 -25.08
N ASP A 427 11.60 6.89 -26.30
CA ASP A 427 10.41 7.67 -26.58
C ASP A 427 9.72 7.28 -27.91
N GLY A 428 10.12 6.16 -28.52
CA GLY A 428 9.54 5.68 -29.78
C GLY A 428 10.17 6.23 -31.07
N HIS A 429 11.05 7.23 -31.03
CA HIS A 429 11.61 7.82 -32.27
C HIS A 429 12.43 6.84 -33.13
N ASN A 430 12.96 5.78 -32.52
CA ASN A 430 13.74 4.75 -33.19
C ASN A 430 12.89 3.58 -33.73
N GLU A 431 11.58 3.77 -33.91
CA GLU A 431 10.65 2.75 -34.42
C GLU A 431 11.19 2.06 -35.67
N THR A 432 11.58 2.82 -36.71
CA THR A 432 12.05 2.27 -37.99
C THR A 432 13.26 1.35 -37.80
N ALA A 433 14.25 1.78 -37.01
CA ALA A 433 15.44 0.99 -36.71
C ALA A 433 15.11 -0.28 -35.92
N LEU A 434 14.16 -0.23 -34.99
CA LEU A 434 13.73 -1.40 -34.21
C LEU A 434 12.96 -2.41 -35.07
N LEU A 435 12.07 -1.93 -35.96
CA LEU A 435 11.33 -2.78 -36.89
C LEU A 435 12.27 -3.48 -37.90
N ASP A 436 13.31 -2.78 -38.38
CA ASP A 436 14.33 -3.35 -39.27
C ASP A 436 15.18 -4.42 -38.56
N SER A 437 15.58 -4.14 -37.31
CA SER A 437 16.30 -5.08 -36.44
C SER A 437 15.47 -6.34 -36.16
N GLN A 438 14.19 -6.18 -35.83
CA GLN A 438 13.26 -7.29 -35.62
C GLN A 438 13.08 -8.11 -36.89
N SER A 439 12.93 -7.45 -38.05
CA SER A 439 12.78 -8.14 -39.34
C SER A 439 14.01 -8.97 -39.70
N SER A 440 15.21 -8.48 -39.37
CA SER A 440 16.47 -9.23 -39.55
C SER A 440 16.55 -10.47 -38.64
N HIS A 441 16.03 -10.37 -37.41
CA HIS A 441 15.94 -11.50 -36.49
C HIS A 441 15.01 -12.61 -37.03
N TYR A 442 13.81 -12.25 -37.49
CA TYR A 442 12.88 -13.22 -38.08
C TYR A 442 13.38 -13.81 -39.40
N ALA A 443 14.15 -13.06 -40.20
CA ALA A 443 14.83 -13.61 -41.38
C ALA A 443 15.83 -14.72 -41.01
N THR A 444 16.55 -14.56 -39.89
CA THR A 444 17.47 -15.57 -39.37
C THR A 444 16.73 -16.81 -38.85
N ILE A 445 15.62 -16.61 -38.13
CA ILE A 445 14.72 -17.70 -37.71
C ILE A 445 14.19 -18.47 -38.94
N MET A 446 13.72 -17.74 -39.95
CA MET A 446 13.22 -18.33 -41.19
C MET A 446 14.25 -19.23 -41.87
N GLN A 447 15.51 -18.77 -42.00
CA GLN A 447 16.58 -19.57 -42.59
C GLN A 447 16.87 -20.83 -41.76
N THR A 448 16.89 -20.70 -40.44
CA THR A 448 17.17 -21.80 -39.51
C THR A 448 16.06 -22.85 -39.54
N GLU A 449 14.79 -22.45 -39.54
CA GLU A 449 13.65 -23.37 -39.61
C GLU A 449 13.52 -24.04 -40.99
N LEU A 450 13.79 -23.30 -42.07
CA LEU A 450 13.82 -23.88 -43.41
C LEU A 450 14.95 -24.91 -43.60
N ALA A 451 16.09 -24.74 -42.92
CA ALA A 451 17.21 -25.68 -42.96
C ALA A 451 16.90 -27.01 -42.25
N LYS A 452 16.01 -27.01 -41.24
CA LYS A 452 15.56 -28.21 -40.52
C LYS A 452 14.58 -29.08 -41.33
N VAL A 453 13.95 -28.53 -42.37
CA VAL A 453 13.03 -29.28 -43.24
C VAL A 453 13.82 -30.25 -44.12
N ALA A 454 13.90 -31.51 -43.71
CA ALA A 454 14.58 -32.57 -44.45
C ALA A 454 13.94 -32.80 -45.82
N ALA A 455 14.78 -32.95 -46.86
CA ALA A 455 14.32 -33.36 -48.18
C ALA A 455 13.76 -34.81 -48.11
N PRO A 456 12.68 -35.14 -48.86
CA PRO A 456 12.11 -36.49 -48.85
C PRO A 456 12.94 -37.44 -49.72
N VAL A 457 14.22 -37.62 -49.35
CA VAL A 457 15.23 -38.42 -50.07
C VAL A 457 14.71 -39.84 -50.32
N GLY A 458 14.07 -40.47 -49.34
CA GLY A 458 13.51 -41.82 -49.49
C GLY A 458 12.40 -41.95 -50.55
N ARG A 459 11.56 -40.91 -50.74
CA ARG A 459 10.51 -40.91 -51.77
C ARG A 459 11.08 -40.67 -53.17
N PHE A 460 12.10 -39.81 -53.29
CA PHE A 460 12.81 -39.59 -54.55
C PHE A 460 13.63 -40.81 -54.98
N VAL A 461 14.34 -41.46 -54.04
CA VAL A 461 15.07 -42.71 -54.30
C VAL A 461 14.11 -43.83 -54.67
N GLY A 462 13.00 -44.00 -53.94
CA GLY A 462 11.97 -45.00 -54.25
C GLY A 462 11.31 -44.78 -55.62
N ALA A 463 11.02 -43.52 -55.98
CA ALA A 463 10.53 -43.16 -57.32
C ALA A 463 11.57 -43.46 -58.41
N GLY A 464 12.86 -43.17 -58.17
CA GLY A 464 13.94 -43.47 -59.10
C GLY A 464 14.11 -44.97 -59.35
N VAL A 465 14.05 -45.79 -58.30
CA VAL A 465 14.12 -47.26 -58.39
C VAL A 465 12.92 -47.84 -59.14
N LEU A 466 11.71 -47.35 -58.85
CA LEU A 466 10.48 -47.79 -59.54
C LEU A 466 10.46 -47.38 -61.01
N ALA A 467 10.97 -46.19 -61.35
CA ALA A 467 11.11 -45.75 -62.73
C ALA A 467 12.12 -46.61 -63.49
N ALA A 468 13.28 -46.91 -62.89
CA ALA A 468 14.30 -47.77 -63.49
C ALA A 468 13.77 -49.20 -63.72
N PHE A 469 13.05 -49.77 -62.74
CA PHE A 469 12.40 -51.08 -62.88
C PHE A 469 11.31 -51.07 -63.95
N GLY A 470 10.51 -50.01 -64.03
CA GLY A 470 9.47 -49.86 -65.04
C GLY A 470 10.01 -49.78 -66.46
N VAL A 471 11.11 -49.05 -66.67
CA VAL A 471 11.83 -48.99 -67.96
C VAL A 471 12.40 -50.36 -68.32
N TRP A 472 13.06 -51.04 -67.38
CA TRP A 472 13.60 -52.38 -67.60
C TRP A 472 12.49 -53.39 -67.97
N ALA A 473 11.36 -53.40 -67.27
CA ALA A 473 10.24 -54.29 -67.55
C ALA A 473 9.57 -54.01 -68.91
N ALA A 474 9.51 -52.74 -69.34
CA ALA A 474 8.96 -52.35 -70.64
C ALA A 474 9.83 -52.80 -71.83
N PHE A 475 11.16 -52.83 -71.68
CA PHE A 475 12.10 -53.24 -72.73
C PHE A 475 12.12 -54.76 -73.00
N ASN A 476 11.73 -55.60 -72.04
CA ASN A 476 11.84 -57.07 -72.15
C ASN A 476 10.66 -57.74 -72.91
N GLY A 477 9.59 -57.00 -73.23
CA GLY A 477 8.45 -57.48 -74.04
C GLY A 477 7.53 -58.53 -73.39
N GLY A 478 6.30 -58.67 -73.89
CA GLY A 478 5.28 -59.60 -73.38
C GLY A 478 4.36 -59.02 -72.28
N GLY A 479 3.70 -59.88 -71.49
CA GLY A 479 2.74 -59.47 -70.43
C GLY A 479 3.31 -58.57 -69.32
N LEU A 480 4.65 -58.47 -69.24
CA LEU A 480 5.39 -57.59 -68.32
C LEU A 480 5.40 -56.11 -68.75
N ALA A 481 5.08 -55.80 -70.01
CA ALA A 481 5.06 -54.42 -70.51
C ALA A 481 3.98 -53.56 -69.82
N MET A 482 2.82 -54.15 -69.49
CA MET A 482 1.77 -53.45 -68.74
C MET A 482 2.19 -53.16 -67.29
N LEU A 483 2.93 -54.07 -66.65
CA LEU A 483 3.49 -53.84 -65.31
C LEU A 483 4.55 -52.73 -65.33
N GLY A 484 5.38 -52.66 -66.37
CA GLY A 484 6.35 -51.58 -66.57
C GLY A 484 5.70 -50.19 -66.65
N ALA A 485 4.61 -50.06 -67.41
CA ALA A 485 3.83 -48.82 -67.50
C ALA A 485 3.24 -48.40 -66.14
N VAL A 486 2.71 -49.35 -65.36
CA VAL A 486 2.18 -49.09 -64.01
C VAL A 486 3.29 -48.63 -63.05
N CYS A 487 4.48 -49.24 -63.11
CA CYS A 487 5.63 -48.82 -62.27
C CYS A 487 6.10 -47.39 -62.57
N ILE A 488 6.10 -46.96 -63.84
CA ILE A 488 6.45 -45.59 -64.23
C ILE A 488 5.41 -44.59 -63.70
N ILE A 489 4.12 -44.92 -63.79
CA ILE A 489 3.05 -44.07 -63.24
C ILE A 489 3.18 -43.97 -61.72
N LEU A 490 3.42 -45.09 -61.02
CA LEU A 490 3.61 -45.10 -59.57
C LEU A 490 4.86 -44.32 -59.15
N ALA A 491 5.95 -44.39 -59.92
CA ALA A 491 7.14 -43.57 -59.70
C ALA A 491 6.83 -42.06 -59.85
N GLY A 492 6.07 -41.68 -60.88
CA GLY A 492 5.62 -40.30 -61.08
C GLY A 492 4.75 -39.81 -59.92
N VAL A 493 3.80 -40.63 -59.45
CA VAL A 493 2.93 -40.32 -58.31
C VAL A 493 3.73 -40.20 -57.00
N LEU A 494 4.69 -41.09 -56.73
CA LEU A 494 5.52 -41.04 -55.54
C LEU A 494 6.48 -39.84 -55.54
N GLY A 495 7.07 -39.51 -56.69
CA GLY A 495 7.89 -38.31 -56.86
C GLY A 495 7.08 -37.02 -56.70
N TYR A 496 5.89 -36.96 -57.31
CA TYR A 496 4.99 -35.81 -57.23
C TYR A 496 4.44 -35.60 -55.81
N THR A 497 3.99 -36.66 -55.13
CA THR A 497 3.50 -36.57 -53.74
C THR A 497 4.62 -36.23 -52.76
N GLY A 498 5.86 -36.70 -53.01
CA GLY A 498 7.05 -36.29 -52.25
C GLY A 498 7.39 -34.81 -52.43
N TRP A 499 7.42 -34.34 -53.68
CA TRP A 499 7.68 -32.94 -54.01
C TRP A 499 6.61 -32.00 -53.44
N THR A 500 5.34 -32.30 -53.68
CA THR A 500 4.21 -31.49 -53.18
C THR A 500 4.14 -31.46 -51.65
N ALA A 501 4.43 -32.58 -50.96
CA ALA A 501 4.53 -32.60 -49.51
C ALA A 501 5.68 -31.71 -49.00
N PHE A 502 6.86 -31.79 -49.62
CA PHE A 502 8.02 -30.97 -49.24
C PHE A 502 7.81 -29.48 -49.48
N THR A 503 7.24 -29.10 -50.64
CA THR A 503 6.91 -27.69 -50.92
C THR A 503 5.82 -27.19 -49.99
N LYS A 504 4.82 -28.02 -49.67
CA LYS A 504 3.75 -27.69 -48.72
C LYS A 504 4.29 -27.50 -47.31
N THR A 505 5.19 -28.35 -46.82
CA THR A 505 5.83 -28.18 -45.51
C THR A 505 6.71 -26.92 -45.46
N LYS A 506 7.50 -26.64 -46.51
CA LYS A 506 8.27 -25.39 -46.59
C LYS A 506 7.38 -24.15 -46.60
N GLN A 507 6.26 -24.22 -47.32
CA GLN A 507 5.29 -23.13 -47.37
C GLN A 507 4.59 -22.95 -46.03
N GLN A 508 4.20 -24.02 -45.34
CA GLN A 508 3.65 -23.97 -43.98
C GLN A 508 4.63 -23.35 -42.97
N VAL A 509 5.93 -23.72 -43.03
CA VAL A 509 6.95 -23.10 -42.18
C VAL A 509 7.09 -21.61 -42.49
N ARG A 510 7.10 -21.24 -43.78
CA ARG A 510 7.16 -19.83 -44.20
C ARG A 510 5.95 -19.03 -43.73
N ASP A 511 4.75 -19.57 -43.92
CA ASP A 511 3.50 -18.94 -43.50
C ASP A 511 3.44 -18.80 -41.98
N ALA A 512 3.89 -19.81 -41.23
CA ALA A 512 3.94 -19.77 -39.76
C ALA A 512 4.93 -18.71 -39.23
N VAL A 513 6.14 -18.63 -39.79
CA VAL A 513 7.13 -17.63 -39.37
C VAL A 513 6.72 -16.23 -39.80
N ASN A 514 6.12 -16.06 -40.98
CA ASN A 514 5.60 -14.77 -41.44
C ASN A 514 4.43 -14.29 -40.57
N GLU A 515 3.53 -15.19 -40.17
CA GLU A 515 2.44 -14.86 -39.25
C GLU A 515 2.97 -14.46 -37.87
N ARG A 516 3.99 -15.17 -37.37
CA ARG A 516 4.66 -14.82 -36.11
C ARG A 516 5.36 -13.46 -36.19
N HIS A 517 6.06 -13.19 -37.29
CA HIS A 517 6.69 -11.90 -37.56
C HIS A 517 5.65 -10.77 -37.61
N ARG A 518 4.53 -10.96 -38.31
CA ARG A 518 3.44 -9.99 -38.39
C ARG A 518 2.89 -9.63 -37.02
N ARG A 519 2.59 -10.63 -36.19
CA ARG A 519 2.10 -10.41 -34.81
C ARG A 519 3.13 -9.69 -33.96
N ALA A 520 4.39 -10.12 -33.99
CA ALA A 520 5.45 -9.49 -33.23
C ALA A 520 5.72 -8.04 -33.69
N HIS A 521 5.52 -7.74 -34.97
CA HIS A 521 5.62 -6.40 -35.53
C HIS A 521 4.48 -5.50 -35.05
N GLU A 522 3.25 -6.01 -35.02
CA GLU A 522 2.08 -5.31 -34.45
C GLU A 522 2.27 -5.06 -32.95
N VAL A 523 2.73 -6.05 -32.19
CA VAL A 523 3.02 -5.93 -30.75
C VAL A 523 4.12 -4.92 -30.50
N LEU A 524 5.21 -4.93 -31.27
CA LEU A 524 6.30 -3.95 -31.13
C LEU A 524 5.78 -2.52 -31.36
N ARG A 525 5.00 -2.29 -32.42
CA ARG A 525 4.36 -0.98 -32.65
C ARG A 525 3.43 -0.58 -31.52
N GLY A 526 2.64 -1.52 -31.00
CA GLY A 526 1.79 -1.29 -29.84
C GLY A 526 2.60 -0.90 -28.59
N CYS A 527 3.69 -1.61 -28.29
CA CYS A 527 4.59 -1.28 -27.19
C CYS A 527 5.19 0.13 -27.34
N LEU A 528 5.60 0.51 -28.56
CA LEU A 528 6.17 1.84 -28.83
C LEU A 528 5.11 2.95 -28.73
N ALA A 529 3.88 2.69 -29.19
CA ALA A 529 2.76 3.62 -29.01
C ALA A 529 2.43 3.83 -27.52
N GLU A 530 2.31 2.74 -26.76
CA GLU A 530 2.13 2.80 -25.30
C GLU A 530 3.30 3.52 -24.63
N LEU A 531 4.54 3.35 -25.11
CA LEU A 531 5.71 4.05 -24.57
C LEU A 531 5.63 5.56 -24.78
N VAL A 532 5.21 6.00 -25.96
CA VAL A 532 5.01 7.43 -26.25
C VAL A 532 3.97 8.02 -25.31
N ASP A 533 2.84 7.34 -25.13
CA ASP A 533 1.76 7.82 -24.26
C ASP A 533 2.17 7.78 -22.78
N PHE A 534 2.85 6.72 -22.35
CA PHE A 534 3.45 6.62 -21.02
C PHE A 534 4.41 7.78 -20.73
N ARG A 535 5.30 8.13 -21.67
CA ARG A 535 6.27 9.24 -21.51
C ARG A 535 5.59 10.60 -21.47
N ARG A 536 4.55 10.81 -22.28
CA ARG A 536 3.73 12.03 -22.23
C ARG A 536 3.02 12.17 -20.90
N ASP A 537 2.40 11.09 -20.43
CA ASP A 537 1.70 11.08 -19.15
C ASP A 537 2.64 11.29 -17.98
N TYR A 538 3.79 10.61 -17.98
CA TYR A 538 4.87 10.82 -17.02
C TYR A 538 5.30 12.30 -16.98
N SER A 539 5.60 12.90 -18.13
CA SER A 539 6.08 14.28 -18.22
C SER A 539 5.02 15.29 -17.75
N ARG A 540 3.75 15.06 -18.12
CA ARG A 540 2.62 15.88 -17.68
C ARG A 540 2.44 15.83 -16.17
N ARG A 541 2.56 14.65 -15.56
CA ARG A 541 2.42 14.47 -14.10
C ARG A 541 3.63 15.03 -13.34
N ASP A 542 4.84 14.80 -13.84
CA ASP A 542 6.07 15.35 -13.25
C ASP A 542 6.05 16.89 -13.25
N ALA A 543 5.45 17.53 -14.26
CA ALA A 543 5.28 18.99 -14.30
C ALA A 543 4.43 19.52 -13.12
N GLN A 544 3.52 18.72 -12.56
CA GLN A 544 2.69 19.09 -11.41
C GLN A 544 3.51 19.24 -10.11
N ALA A 545 4.77 18.79 -10.09
CA ALA A 545 5.67 19.07 -8.98
C ALA A 545 5.82 20.58 -8.74
N ALA A 546 5.85 21.39 -9.81
CA ALA A 546 5.94 22.85 -9.70
C ALA A 546 4.65 23.45 -9.10
N ASP A 547 3.48 22.94 -9.50
CA ASP A 547 2.19 23.38 -8.96
C ASP A 547 2.10 23.14 -7.45
N LEU A 548 2.56 21.97 -6.98
CA LEU A 548 2.59 21.64 -5.56
C LEU A 548 3.57 22.54 -4.78
N GLN A 549 4.75 22.81 -5.33
CA GLN A 549 5.70 23.74 -4.73
C GLN A 549 5.12 25.15 -4.62
N GLN A 550 4.44 25.62 -5.66
CA GLN A 550 3.75 26.91 -5.64
C GLN A 550 2.64 26.91 -4.58
N LEU A 551 1.80 25.88 -4.52
CA LEU A 551 0.75 25.78 -3.51
C LEU A 551 1.34 25.89 -2.10
N LEU A 552 2.35 25.06 -1.79
CA LEU A 552 3.00 25.04 -0.50
C LEU A 552 3.66 26.38 -0.17
N ALA A 553 4.31 27.05 -1.13
CA ALA A 553 4.96 28.35 -0.92
C ALA A 553 3.98 29.46 -0.45
N HIS A 554 2.70 29.38 -0.82
CA HIS A 554 1.68 30.36 -0.41
C HIS A 554 1.05 30.05 0.95
N ILE A 555 1.30 28.87 1.52
CA ILE A 555 0.77 28.46 2.82
C ILE A 555 1.70 28.99 3.91
N THR A 556 1.42 30.20 4.40
CA THR A 556 2.15 30.79 5.53
C THR A 556 1.39 30.64 6.84
N PRO A 557 2.07 30.53 8.00
CA PRO A 557 1.41 30.52 9.31
C PRO A 557 0.51 31.74 9.56
N GLU A 558 0.85 32.87 8.95
CA GLU A 558 0.12 34.14 9.02
C GLU A 558 -1.22 34.08 8.25
N SER A 559 -1.31 33.28 7.19
CA SER A 559 -2.56 33.12 6.43
C SER A 559 -3.70 32.52 7.26
N PHE A 560 -3.35 31.75 8.30
CA PHE A 560 -4.30 31.16 9.26
C PHE A 560 -4.56 32.08 10.47
N SER A 561 -3.96 33.28 10.51
CA SER A 561 -4.09 34.22 11.64
C SER A 561 -5.30 35.16 11.55
N SER A 562 -5.97 35.28 10.40
CA SER A 562 -6.89 36.39 10.13
C SER A 562 -8.35 36.19 10.56
N LYS A 563 -8.82 34.95 10.80
CA LYS A 563 -10.24 34.67 11.06
C LYS A 563 -10.46 34.04 12.43
N THR A 564 -10.82 34.88 13.40
CA THR A 564 -11.30 34.45 14.73
C THR A 564 -12.81 34.60 14.81
N TYR A 565 -13.45 33.88 15.75
CA TYR A 565 -14.79 34.22 16.23
C TYR A 565 -14.98 35.71 16.54
N GLU A 566 -13.96 36.36 17.10
CA GLU A 566 -13.99 37.79 17.43
C GLU A 566 -13.86 38.69 16.18
N THR A 567 -13.12 38.26 15.14
CA THR A 567 -12.98 39.01 13.88
C THR A 567 -14.23 38.89 12.99
N SER A 568 -14.86 37.71 12.95
CA SER A 568 -16.08 37.47 12.17
C SER A 568 -17.29 38.23 12.75
N ARG A 569 -17.36 38.37 14.08
CA ARG A 569 -18.42 39.10 14.79
C ARG A 569 -18.19 40.61 14.86
N ALA A 570 -16.98 41.10 14.54
CA ALA A 570 -16.71 42.53 14.37
C ALA A 570 -17.02 43.00 12.92
N LEU A 571 -17.12 42.05 11.98
CA LEU A 571 -17.44 42.28 10.57
C LEU A 571 -18.92 42.00 10.22
N ALA A 572 -19.70 41.46 11.17
CA ALA A 572 -21.14 41.25 11.10
C ALA A 572 -21.83 42.13 12.15
#